data_AF-A0A6J0CFS3-F1
#
_entry.id   AF-A0A6J0CFS3-F1
#
_cell.length_a   1.000
_cell.length_b   1.000
_cell.length_c   1.000
_cell.angle_alpha   90.00
_cell.angle_beta   90.00
_cell.angle_gamma   90.00
#
_symmetry.space_group_name_H-M   'P 1'
#
loop_
_entity.id
_entity.type
_entity.pdbx_description
1 polymer ?
#
loop_
_entity_poly.entity_id
_entity_poly.type
_entity_poly.pdbx_seq_one_letter_code
_entity_poly.pdbx_strand_id
1 'polypeptide(L)'
;MVNTGLLILTNATKVSKILPVIKKHVLKTLYIQYFPERNLLLSGNYKPRWQGPKYAQTISRIYSIASSHSPSLDVRVLLSGIKNPSTPIINTKKPVEMVIFDQTYTNNDAVSFIQDYLANTCMGCSFITCDEKAVEKNEDDITPVDDLLYKNVVLGGTFDRLHNGHKILLSRAVLKCTQKLTVGVTDTNMLLSKILWELIEPTEKRIERVKEFLEDIDPSLAYDIVSINDMYGPTKDDPSFEMIVVSEETVRGGDKINEVRVKKGLNKLAMDVIRLEADPHYQEHEEEKLSSSNYRMRLLGTRLKDPVIKDKPLKPYIIGLTGGIASGKSSVGEKLKNLGAALVNCDKIAHDLYAPGKLCFNIIVENFGNNVLNQDGFIDRKALGKIVFNDKAQLEKLNSLVWPAILEQAKTEIDKLYKEGYEIIVMEAAVLIQAGWLSVCHEIWTCIIPKEEAIKRVMERNGLTESEAKSRVEAQPSNTEQINSANVVVSTMWSHSVTQKQIQKAWDLLKTYLARYSSS
;
A
#
# COMPACT_ATOMS: atom_id res chain seq x y z
N MET A 1 19.22 -1.63 18.55
CA MET A 1 18.14 -2.19 17.70
C MET A 1 18.79 -2.77 16.45
N VAL A 2 18.34 -3.93 16.01
CA VAL A 2 18.83 -4.67 14.83
C VAL A 2 17.78 -4.67 13.72
N ASN A 3 18.17 -4.89 12.46
CA ASN A 3 17.18 -5.00 11.38
C ASN A 3 16.51 -6.36 11.35
N THR A 4 17.25 -7.42 11.61
CA THR A 4 16.80 -8.81 11.48
C THR A 4 16.94 -9.58 12.80
N GLY A 5 15.81 -10.08 13.30
CA GLY A 5 15.78 -10.98 14.45
C GLY A 5 15.29 -12.38 14.08
N LEU A 6 15.65 -13.37 14.90
CA LEU A 6 15.11 -14.73 14.86
C LEU A 6 14.53 -15.09 16.22
N LEU A 7 13.24 -15.39 16.27
CA LEU A 7 12.59 -15.95 17.44
C LEU A 7 12.58 -17.48 17.35
N ILE A 8 13.19 -18.11 18.34
CA ILE A 8 13.07 -19.54 18.62
C ILE A 8 11.87 -19.73 19.54
N LEU A 9 10.83 -20.39 19.00
CA LEU A 9 9.53 -20.50 19.63
C LEU A 9 9.22 -21.97 19.90
N THR A 10 8.99 -22.32 21.16
CA THR A 10 8.60 -23.66 21.59
C THR A 10 7.10 -23.76 21.91
N ASN A 11 6.47 -22.63 22.26
CA ASN A 11 5.03 -22.55 22.52
C ASN A 11 4.41 -21.30 21.88
N ALA A 12 3.54 -21.49 20.89
CA ALA A 12 2.92 -20.40 20.14
C ALA A 12 2.06 -19.44 20.98
N THR A 13 1.55 -19.86 22.13
CA THR A 13 0.76 -18.98 23.02
C THR A 13 1.59 -17.83 23.60
N LYS A 14 2.92 -17.98 23.69
CA LYS A 14 3.84 -16.97 24.22
C LYS A 14 4.05 -15.78 23.27
N VAL A 15 3.72 -15.92 21.98
CA VAL A 15 3.94 -14.90 20.95
C VAL A 15 3.31 -13.56 21.32
N SER A 16 2.12 -13.57 21.93
CA SER A 16 1.41 -12.35 22.36
C SER A 16 2.19 -11.54 23.40
N LYS A 17 2.91 -12.21 24.31
CA LYS A 17 3.72 -11.57 25.37
C LYS A 17 5.11 -11.18 24.88
N ILE A 18 5.68 -11.98 23.99
CA ILE A 18 7.06 -11.80 23.51
C ILE A 18 7.15 -10.72 22.43
N LEU A 19 6.17 -10.59 21.52
CA LEU A 19 6.22 -9.62 20.43
C LEU A 19 6.39 -8.15 20.88
N PRO A 20 5.70 -7.67 21.94
CA PRO A 20 5.96 -6.34 22.50
C PRO A 20 7.40 -6.10 22.96
N VAL A 21 8.07 -7.15 23.46
CA VAL A 21 9.49 -7.10 23.83
C VAL A 21 10.33 -7.02 22.57
N ILE A 22 10.12 -7.93 21.61
CA ILE A 22 10.87 -7.99 20.35
C ILE A 22 10.83 -6.66 19.58
N LYS A 23 9.67 -5.98 19.56
CA LYS A 23 9.50 -4.70 18.86
C LYS A 23 10.46 -3.60 19.35
N LYS A 24 11.00 -3.71 20.56
CA LYS A 24 12.02 -2.77 21.09
C LYS A 24 13.43 -3.07 20.59
N HIS A 25 13.66 -4.26 20.03
CA HIS A 25 14.97 -4.73 19.62
C HIS A 25 15.10 -4.91 18.11
N VAL A 26 14.04 -5.34 17.43
CA VAL A 26 14.01 -5.65 16.00
C VAL A 26 13.22 -4.59 15.25
N LEU A 27 13.75 -4.10 14.13
CA LEU A 27 13.17 -2.99 13.36
C LEU A 27 12.40 -3.42 12.11
N LYS A 28 12.91 -4.41 11.37
CA LYS A 28 12.42 -4.72 10.02
C LYS A 28 11.82 -6.11 9.92
N THR A 29 12.64 -7.16 10.03
CA THR A 29 12.22 -8.54 9.78
C THR A 29 12.40 -9.39 11.03
N LEU A 30 11.37 -10.16 11.37
CA LEU A 30 11.40 -11.16 12.43
C LEU A 30 11.12 -12.53 11.82
N TYR A 31 12.14 -13.37 11.75
CA TYR A 31 11.93 -14.79 11.49
C TYR A 31 11.43 -15.47 12.75
N ILE A 32 10.55 -16.45 12.60
CA ILE A 32 10.09 -17.29 13.70
C ILE A 32 10.35 -18.74 13.30
N GLN A 33 11.24 -19.41 14.04
CA GLN A 33 11.40 -20.85 13.95
C GLN A 33 10.57 -21.50 15.05
N TYR A 34 9.51 -22.21 14.66
CA TYR A 34 8.64 -22.90 15.59
C TYR A 34 9.07 -24.36 15.76
N PHE A 35 9.34 -24.76 17.00
CA PHE A 35 9.74 -26.11 17.42
C PHE A 35 8.77 -26.61 18.50
N PRO A 36 7.57 -27.08 18.11
CA PRO A 36 6.57 -27.55 19.06
C PRO A 36 7.11 -28.71 19.90
N GLU A 37 6.95 -28.61 21.22
CA GLU A 37 7.25 -29.69 22.18
C GLU A 37 8.71 -30.18 22.18
N ARG A 38 9.65 -29.46 21.56
CA ARG A 38 11.07 -29.83 21.48
C ARG A 38 11.90 -29.03 22.49
N ASN A 39 12.55 -29.74 23.41
CA ASN A 39 13.73 -29.21 24.10
C ASN A 39 14.92 -29.29 23.12
N LEU A 40 15.30 -28.15 22.54
CA LEU A 40 16.29 -28.07 21.46
C LEU A 40 17.68 -28.63 21.80
N LEU A 41 17.98 -28.81 23.09
CA LEU A 41 19.25 -29.30 23.60
C LEU A 41 19.25 -30.80 23.96
N LEU A 42 18.11 -31.50 23.85
CA LEU A 42 18.04 -32.93 24.15
C LEU A 42 18.09 -33.75 22.86
N SER A 43 19.20 -34.46 22.66
CA SER A 43 19.47 -35.42 21.60
C SER A 43 18.62 -36.69 21.78
N GLY A 44 17.33 -36.58 21.52
CA GLY A 44 16.41 -37.72 21.42
C GLY A 44 16.31 -38.24 20.00
N ASN A 45 16.32 -39.57 19.82
CA ASN A 45 15.97 -40.25 18.56
C ASN A 45 14.50 -40.00 18.19
N TYR A 46 14.19 -38.83 17.66
CA TYR A 46 12.88 -38.49 17.12
C TYR A 46 12.84 -38.85 15.63
N LYS A 47 11.89 -39.71 15.23
CA LYS A 47 11.61 -39.98 13.81
C LYS A 47 10.68 -38.87 13.30
N PRO A 48 11.11 -38.00 12.38
CA PRO A 48 10.24 -36.96 11.87
C PRO A 48 9.18 -37.57 10.97
N ARG A 49 7.91 -37.38 11.31
CA ARG A 49 6.84 -37.37 10.31
C ARG A 49 6.60 -35.93 9.90
N TRP A 50 6.38 -35.71 8.62
CA TRP A 50 5.90 -34.44 8.10
C TRP A 50 4.56 -34.11 8.77
N GLN A 51 4.49 -32.98 9.47
CA GLN A 51 3.33 -32.57 10.28
C GLN A 51 2.80 -31.18 9.87
N GLY A 52 3.16 -30.70 8.68
CA GLY A 52 2.84 -29.34 8.22
C GLY A 52 1.37 -28.91 8.43
N PRO A 53 0.36 -29.66 7.93
CA PRO A 53 -1.05 -29.28 7.93
C PRO A 53 -1.60 -29.14 9.34
N LYS A 54 -1.12 -29.99 10.25
CA LYS A 54 -1.49 -29.99 11.67
C LYS A 54 -1.20 -28.64 12.33
N TYR A 55 -0.14 -27.95 11.93
CA TYR A 55 0.25 -26.66 12.53
C TYR A 55 -0.33 -25.44 11.82
N ALA A 56 -1.11 -25.60 10.75
CA ALA A 56 -1.58 -24.47 9.95
C ALA A 56 -2.40 -23.44 10.76
N GLN A 57 -3.22 -23.88 11.71
CA GLN A 57 -3.98 -22.99 12.60
C GLN A 57 -3.04 -22.21 13.53
N THR A 58 -2.07 -22.90 14.12
CA THR A 58 -1.03 -22.26 14.94
C THR A 58 -0.26 -21.19 14.16
N ILE A 59 0.14 -21.48 12.92
CA ILE A 59 0.83 -20.51 12.06
C ILE A 59 -0.06 -19.31 11.73
N SER A 60 -1.34 -19.56 11.44
CA SER A 60 -2.31 -18.50 11.19
C SER A 60 -2.44 -17.58 12.39
N ARG A 61 -2.56 -18.16 13.59
CA ARG A 61 -2.64 -17.43 14.87
C ARG A 61 -1.40 -16.59 15.15
N ILE A 62 -0.20 -17.10 14.85
CA ILE A 62 1.05 -16.32 14.99
C ILE A 62 0.99 -15.05 14.14
N TYR A 63 0.56 -15.16 12.88
CA TYR A 63 0.41 -14.01 12.00
C TYR A 63 -0.69 -13.05 12.46
N SER A 64 -1.84 -13.54 12.97
CA SER A 64 -2.91 -12.70 13.51
C SER A 64 -2.46 -11.91 14.75
N ILE A 65 -1.74 -12.56 15.68
CA ILE A 65 -1.16 -11.90 16.86
C ILE A 65 -0.13 -10.85 16.44
N ALA A 66 0.69 -11.15 15.42
CA ALA A 66 1.66 -10.21 14.88
C ALA A 66 1.01 -8.95 14.29
N SER A 67 -0.11 -9.10 13.56
CA SER A 67 -0.89 -7.96 13.05
C SER A 67 -1.39 -7.05 14.18
N SER A 68 -1.75 -7.64 15.32
CA SER A 68 -2.27 -6.90 16.48
C SER A 68 -1.18 -6.12 17.22
N HIS A 69 -0.05 -6.76 17.51
CA HIS A 69 0.97 -6.21 18.43
C HIS A 69 2.11 -5.48 17.70
N SER A 70 2.47 -5.94 16.50
CA SER A 70 3.65 -5.48 15.76
C SER A 70 3.37 -5.34 14.26
N PRO A 71 2.39 -4.51 13.84
CA PRO A 71 2.01 -4.37 12.42
C PRO A 71 3.12 -3.82 11.53
N SER A 72 4.15 -3.19 12.10
CA SER A 72 5.31 -2.67 11.38
C SER A 72 6.41 -3.71 11.13
N LEU A 73 6.39 -4.86 11.82
CA LEU A 73 7.38 -5.91 11.65
C LEU A 73 6.98 -6.86 10.53
N ASP A 74 7.91 -7.13 9.63
CA ASP A 74 7.80 -8.20 8.64
C ASP A 74 8.07 -9.55 9.31
N VAL A 75 7.02 -10.14 9.88
CA VAL A 75 7.08 -11.47 10.49
C VAL A 75 7.09 -12.55 9.40
N ARG A 76 8.00 -13.52 9.49
CA ARG A 76 8.10 -14.67 8.57
C ARG A 76 8.27 -15.95 9.39
N VAL A 77 7.27 -16.84 9.37
CA VAL A 77 7.38 -18.13 10.08
C VAL A 77 8.03 -19.16 9.16
N LEU A 78 9.16 -19.73 9.60
CA LEU A 78 9.92 -20.72 8.84
C LEU A 78 9.20 -22.06 8.89
N LEU A 79 8.76 -22.54 7.73
CA LEU A 79 7.96 -23.75 7.57
C LEU A 79 8.83 -24.97 7.23
N SER A 80 10.04 -24.76 6.70
CA SER A 80 10.99 -25.84 6.39
C SER A 80 11.26 -26.75 7.59
N GLY A 81 11.51 -26.18 8.78
CA GLY A 81 11.72 -26.95 10.02
C GLY A 81 10.46 -27.65 10.54
N ILE A 82 9.27 -27.18 10.18
CA ILE A 82 7.98 -27.82 10.53
C ILE A 82 7.71 -29.01 9.61
N LYS A 83 8.02 -28.85 8.31
CA LYS A 83 7.88 -29.90 7.30
C LYS A 83 8.94 -30.98 7.47
N ASN A 84 10.17 -30.59 7.80
CA ASN A 84 11.32 -31.46 7.98
C ASN A 84 11.97 -31.23 9.35
N PRO A 85 11.48 -31.85 10.44
CA PRO A 85 12.04 -31.69 11.77
C PRO A 85 13.49 -32.18 11.92
N SER A 86 13.97 -32.96 10.94
CA SER A 86 15.36 -33.40 10.80
C SER A 86 16.31 -32.34 10.30
N THR A 87 15.84 -31.22 9.73
CA THR A 87 16.72 -30.14 9.26
C THR A 87 17.26 -29.42 10.50
N PRO A 88 18.54 -29.62 10.87
CA PRO A 88 19.07 -28.99 12.07
C PRO A 88 19.31 -27.50 11.80
N ILE A 89 19.83 -27.19 10.62
CA ILE A 89 20.33 -25.85 10.30
C ILE A 89 19.19 -24.95 9.82
N ILE A 90 18.99 -23.85 10.55
CA ILE A 90 18.15 -22.72 10.18
C ILE A 90 18.94 -21.85 9.21
N ASN A 91 18.44 -21.74 7.99
CA ASN A 91 19.04 -20.91 6.95
C ASN A 91 18.03 -19.85 6.49
N THR A 92 18.24 -18.62 6.97
CA THR A 92 17.46 -17.44 6.55
C THR A 92 18.17 -16.76 5.39
N LYS A 93 17.44 -16.12 4.47
CA LYS A 93 18.11 -15.33 3.41
C LYS A 93 18.76 -14.06 3.93
N LYS A 94 18.14 -13.42 4.93
CA LYS A 94 18.72 -12.23 5.58
C LYS A 94 19.58 -12.68 6.76
N PRO A 95 20.79 -12.12 6.94
CA PRO A 95 21.64 -12.44 8.09
C PRO A 95 20.93 -12.12 9.41
N VAL A 96 20.95 -13.07 10.35
CA VAL A 96 20.39 -12.90 11.69
C VAL A 96 21.36 -12.09 12.53
N GLU A 97 20.89 -10.97 13.07
CA GLU A 97 21.66 -10.07 13.94
C GLU A 97 21.37 -10.30 15.43
N MET A 98 20.19 -10.85 15.74
CA MET A 98 19.78 -11.17 17.09
C MET A 98 18.91 -12.42 17.15
N VAL A 99 19.18 -13.30 18.13
CA VAL A 99 18.32 -14.44 18.46
C VAL A 99 17.52 -14.16 19.73
N ILE A 100 16.23 -14.47 19.70
CA ILE A 100 15.31 -14.36 20.82
C ILE A 100 14.85 -15.77 21.16
N PHE A 101 15.03 -16.20 22.40
CA PHE A 101 14.53 -17.48 22.89
C PHE A 101 13.28 -17.28 23.74
N ASP A 102 12.24 -18.07 23.52
CA ASP A 102 11.02 -18.06 24.35
C ASP A 102 11.14 -18.83 25.68
N GLN A 103 12.35 -19.24 26.02
CA GLN A 103 12.73 -19.89 27.28
C GLN A 103 14.07 -19.34 27.77
N THR A 104 14.38 -19.60 29.03
CA THR A 104 15.68 -19.30 29.63
C THR A 104 16.73 -20.29 29.16
N TYR A 105 17.81 -19.77 28.57
CA TYR A 105 19.01 -20.52 28.19
C TYR A 105 20.24 -19.95 28.89
N THR A 106 21.21 -20.80 29.20
CA THR A 106 22.53 -20.34 29.66
C THR A 106 23.27 -19.67 28.50
N ASN A 107 24.27 -18.84 28.82
CA ASN A 107 25.06 -18.15 27.79
C ASN A 107 25.77 -19.15 26.86
N ASN A 108 26.32 -20.23 27.42
CA ASN A 108 26.97 -21.29 26.65
C ASN A 108 25.99 -22.01 25.71
N ASP A 109 24.79 -22.35 26.19
CA ASP A 109 23.80 -23.05 25.38
C ASP A 109 23.29 -22.18 24.24
N ALA A 110 23.03 -20.89 24.50
CA ALA A 110 22.58 -19.95 23.48
C ALA A 110 23.65 -19.72 22.40
N VAL A 111 24.91 -19.58 22.80
CA VAL A 111 26.04 -19.43 21.86
C VAL A 111 26.26 -20.70 21.03
N SER A 112 26.23 -21.89 21.66
CA SER A 112 26.30 -23.17 20.93
C SER A 112 25.14 -23.31 19.96
N PHE A 113 23.90 -22.97 20.37
CA PHE A 113 22.76 -23.00 19.45
C PHE A 113 23.01 -22.14 18.21
N ILE A 114 23.50 -20.91 18.41
CA ILE A 114 23.77 -19.98 17.30
C ILE A 114 24.84 -20.55 16.36
N GLN A 115 25.91 -21.13 16.91
CA GLN A 115 27.01 -21.68 16.12
C GLN A 115 26.61 -22.96 15.37
N ASP A 116 25.85 -23.84 16.00
CA ASP A 116 25.57 -25.17 15.49
C ASP A 116 24.35 -25.21 14.56
N TYR A 117 23.37 -24.30 14.78
CA TYR A 117 22.07 -24.36 14.11
C TYR A 117 21.76 -23.15 13.23
N LEU A 118 22.57 -22.07 13.19
CA LEU A 118 22.33 -20.94 12.28
C LEU A 118 23.39 -20.82 11.19
N ALA A 119 22.97 -20.94 9.92
CA ALA A 119 23.88 -20.80 8.78
C ALA A 119 24.22 -19.35 8.42
N ASN A 120 23.27 -18.42 8.62
CA ASN A 120 23.39 -17.05 8.12
C ASN A 120 23.27 -16.04 9.28
N THR A 121 24.38 -15.81 9.97
CA THR A 121 24.47 -14.87 11.11
C THR A 121 25.45 -13.75 10.81
N CYS A 122 25.21 -12.54 11.34
CA CYS A 122 26.23 -11.49 11.29
C CYS A 122 27.33 -11.71 12.33
N MET A 123 28.50 -11.11 12.10
CA MET A 123 29.55 -11.06 13.12
C MET A 123 29.01 -10.29 14.34
N GLY A 124 29.14 -10.88 15.54
CA GLY A 124 28.60 -10.27 16.77
C GLY A 124 27.09 -10.45 16.97
N CYS A 125 26.48 -11.51 16.39
CA CYS A 125 25.08 -11.87 16.63
C CYS A 125 24.80 -11.96 18.15
N SER A 126 23.84 -11.17 18.61
CA SER A 126 23.47 -11.10 20.03
C SER A 126 22.29 -12.00 20.34
N PHE A 127 22.00 -12.26 21.62
CA PHE A 127 20.79 -12.98 21.99
C PHE A 127 20.11 -12.42 23.23
N ILE A 128 18.81 -12.68 23.35
CA ILE A 128 18.01 -12.45 24.55
C ILE A 128 17.17 -13.70 24.86
N THR A 129 16.89 -13.91 26.13
CA THR A 129 16.01 -14.99 26.62
C THR A 129 14.79 -14.37 27.29
N CYS A 130 13.62 -14.95 27.07
CA CYS A 130 12.35 -14.49 27.62
C CYS A 130 11.70 -15.60 28.45
N ASP A 131 11.57 -15.40 29.76
CA ASP A 131 10.88 -16.33 30.66
C ASP A 131 9.42 -15.91 30.85
N GLU A 132 8.65 -15.91 29.76
CA GLU A 132 7.23 -15.57 29.79
C GLU A 132 6.38 -16.80 30.11
N LYS A 133 5.56 -16.72 31.16
CA LYS A 133 4.59 -17.79 31.48
C LYS A 133 3.63 -18.00 30.30
N ALA A 134 3.42 -19.25 29.91
CA ALA A 134 2.39 -19.59 28.92
C ALA A 134 1.02 -19.07 29.38
N VAL A 135 0.17 -18.71 28.43
CA VAL A 135 -1.24 -18.41 28.73
C VAL A 135 -1.95 -19.76 28.90
N GLU A 136 -2.83 -19.89 29.89
CA GLU A 136 -3.64 -21.12 30.08
C GLU A 136 -4.36 -21.47 28.78
N LYS A 137 -4.40 -22.78 28.46
CA LYS A 137 -4.95 -23.31 27.21
C LYS A 137 -6.37 -22.81 26.98
N ASN A 138 -6.64 -22.27 25.80
CA ASN A 138 -7.95 -22.48 25.17
C ASN A 138 -7.83 -23.78 24.36
N GLU A 139 -8.77 -24.70 24.53
CA GLU A 139 -8.81 -26.07 23.99
C GLU A 139 -8.89 -26.19 22.45
N ASP A 140 -8.62 -25.15 21.69
CA ASP A 140 -8.75 -25.18 20.23
C ASP A 140 -7.37 -25.12 19.54
N ASP A 141 -6.68 -26.25 19.38
CA ASP A 141 -5.46 -26.26 18.53
C ASP A 141 -5.19 -27.57 17.76
N ILE A 142 -6.15 -28.50 17.74
CA ILE A 142 -6.15 -29.60 16.75
C ILE A 142 -7.59 -29.85 16.31
N THR A 143 -8.14 -28.98 15.45
CA THR A 143 -9.25 -29.46 14.63
C THR A 143 -8.72 -30.58 13.74
N PRO A 144 -9.51 -31.62 13.41
CA PRO A 144 -9.13 -32.61 12.40
C PRO A 144 -9.06 -31.90 11.04
N VAL A 145 -7.91 -31.30 10.77
CA VAL A 145 -7.55 -30.84 9.43
C VAL A 145 -7.26 -32.11 8.65
N ASP A 146 -7.88 -32.26 7.49
CA ASP A 146 -7.52 -33.28 6.54
C ASP A 146 -6.00 -33.25 6.30
N ASP A 147 -5.26 -34.29 6.64
CA ASP A 147 -3.78 -34.33 6.54
C ASP A 147 -3.30 -34.56 5.11
N LEU A 148 -4.21 -34.57 4.12
CA LEU A 148 -3.87 -34.77 2.72
C LEU A 148 -2.86 -33.75 2.20
N LEU A 149 -1.98 -34.30 1.36
CA LEU A 149 -0.83 -33.67 0.75
C LEU A 149 -0.91 -33.73 -0.75
N TYR A 150 -0.40 -32.68 -1.39
CA TYR A 150 -0.43 -32.54 -2.84
C TYR A 150 0.97 -32.19 -3.37
N LYS A 151 1.30 -32.69 -4.56
CA LYS A 151 2.55 -32.40 -5.26
C LYS A 151 2.54 -30.98 -5.80
N ASN A 152 1.46 -30.63 -6.50
CA ASN A 152 1.31 -29.36 -7.20
C ASN A 152 0.09 -28.62 -6.65
N VAL A 153 0.36 -27.56 -5.89
CA VAL A 153 -0.64 -26.70 -5.28
C VAL A 153 -0.66 -25.37 -6.02
N VAL A 154 -1.85 -24.77 -6.17
CA VAL A 154 -2.03 -23.46 -6.78
C VAL A 154 -2.84 -22.52 -5.88
N LEU A 155 -2.56 -21.23 -5.96
CA LEU A 155 -3.44 -20.19 -5.44
C LEU A 155 -3.34 -18.92 -6.28
N GLY A 156 -4.29 -18.00 -6.11
CA GLY A 156 -4.32 -16.74 -6.80
C GLY A 156 -4.74 -15.58 -5.91
N GLY A 157 -4.29 -14.38 -6.22
CA GLY A 157 -4.62 -13.20 -5.44
C GLY A 157 -3.96 -11.92 -5.97
N THR A 158 -4.33 -10.79 -5.38
CA THR A 158 -3.73 -9.51 -5.76
C THR A 158 -2.36 -9.31 -5.13
N PHE A 159 -2.12 -9.80 -3.90
CA PHE A 159 -0.80 -9.73 -3.25
C PHE A 159 -0.17 -8.32 -3.23
N ASP A 160 -1.01 -7.28 -3.17
CA ASP A 160 -0.55 -5.89 -3.04
C ASP A 160 -0.08 -5.63 -1.61
N ARG A 161 1.18 -5.20 -1.47
CA ARG A 161 1.89 -4.97 -0.21
C ARG A 161 1.67 -6.11 0.79
N LEU A 162 2.42 -7.19 0.60
CA LEU A 162 2.28 -8.47 1.31
C LEU A 162 2.10 -8.33 2.84
N HIS A 163 0.84 -8.34 3.28
CA HIS A 163 0.45 -8.31 4.70
C HIS A 163 0.18 -9.72 5.26
N ASN A 164 -0.03 -9.80 6.57
CA ASN A 164 -0.17 -11.08 7.28
C ASN A 164 -1.33 -11.94 6.77
N GLY A 165 -2.47 -11.36 6.37
CA GLY A 165 -3.54 -12.10 5.68
C GLY A 165 -3.07 -12.88 4.43
N HIS A 166 -2.21 -12.29 3.58
CA HIS A 166 -1.62 -13.02 2.46
C HIS A 166 -0.62 -14.09 2.93
N LYS A 167 0.16 -13.79 3.96
CA LYS A 167 1.15 -14.73 4.50
C LYS A 167 0.48 -15.98 5.04
N ILE A 168 -0.69 -15.85 5.68
CA ILE A 168 -1.52 -16.98 6.11
C ILE A 168 -1.93 -17.84 4.91
N LEU A 169 -2.48 -17.21 3.86
CA LEU A 169 -2.89 -17.90 2.63
C LEU A 169 -1.72 -18.65 1.96
N LEU A 170 -0.58 -17.99 1.80
CA LEU A 170 0.63 -18.55 1.20
C LEU A 170 1.23 -19.65 2.06
N SER A 171 1.35 -19.45 3.37
CA SER A 171 1.86 -20.44 4.31
C SER A 171 0.99 -21.70 4.35
N ARG A 172 -0.34 -21.57 4.30
CA ARG A 172 -1.24 -22.73 4.20
C ARG A 172 -0.98 -23.55 2.93
N ALA A 173 -0.75 -22.89 1.80
CA ALA A 173 -0.43 -23.57 0.56
C ALA A 173 0.94 -24.29 0.61
N VAL A 174 1.96 -23.67 1.21
CA VAL A 174 3.28 -24.29 1.44
C VAL A 174 3.18 -25.52 2.36
N LEU A 175 2.36 -25.45 3.40
CA LEU A 175 2.10 -26.56 4.33
C LEU A 175 1.29 -27.70 3.69
N LYS A 176 0.77 -27.53 2.48
CA LYS A 176 0.02 -28.56 1.72
C LYS A 176 0.75 -29.06 0.48
N CYS A 177 1.88 -28.44 0.16
CA CYS A 177 2.66 -28.69 -1.04
C CYS A 177 3.94 -29.48 -0.76
N THR A 178 4.24 -30.47 -1.62
CA THR A 178 5.46 -31.29 -1.54
C THR A 178 6.45 -31.06 -2.68
N GLN A 179 6.03 -30.49 -3.82
CA GLN A 179 6.92 -30.30 -4.97
C GLN A 179 6.87 -28.88 -5.54
N LYS A 180 5.75 -28.47 -6.15
CA LYS A 180 5.62 -27.19 -6.85
C LYS A 180 4.44 -26.36 -6.34
N LEU A 181 4.70 -25.11 -5.96
CA LEU A 181 3.67 -24.14 -5.64
C LEU A 181 3.59 -23.07 -6.72
N THR A 182 2.45 -22.98 -7.40
CA THR A 182 2.17 -21.92 -8.38
C THR A 182 1.31 -20.83 -7.76
N VAL A 183 1.69 -19.57 -7.93
CA VAL A 183 0.93 -18.41 -7.43
C VAL A 183 0.59 -17.46 -8.57
N GLY A 184 -0.71 -17.30 -8.82
CA GLY A 184 -1.22 -16.31 -9.76
C GLY A 184 -1.34 -14.93 -9.11
N VAL A 185 -0.60 -13.96 -9.61
CA VAL A 185 -0.61 -12.56 -9.15
C VAL A 185 -1.43 -11.73 -10.14
N THR A 186 -2.55 -11.15 -9.68
CA THR A 186 -3.47 -10.43 -10.58
C THR A 186 -2.79 -9.23 -11.24
N ASP A 187 -3.01 -9.06 -12.52
CA ASP A 187 -2.48 -7.97 -13.34
C ASP A 187 -3.59 -7.00 -13.79
N THR A 188 -3.21 -5.94 -14.51
CA THR A 188 -3.95 -4.70 -14.78
C THR A 188 -5.46 -4.89 -14.98
N ASN A 189 -5.90 -5.80 -15.85
CA ASN A 189 -7.33 -5.99 -16.17
C ASN A 189 -8.17 -6.40 -14.96
N MET A 190 -7.58 -7.10 -13.99
CA MET A 190 -8.27 -7.55 -12.77
C MET A 190 -8.16 -6.54 -11.62
N LEU A 191 -7.34 -5.50 -11.76
CA LEU A 191 -7.10 -4.51 -10.71
C LEU A 191 -8.09 -3.35 -10.72
N LEU A 192 -8.61 -2.95 -11.88
CA LEU A 192 -9.44 -1.74 -12.04
C LEU A 192 -10.69 -1.69 -11.15
N SER A 193 -11.22 -2.86 -10.76
CA SER A 193 -12.38 -2.97 -9.86
C SER A 193 -12.04 -2.82 -8.38
N LYS A 194 -10.76 -2.76 -8.02
CA LYS A 194 -10.30 -2.71 -6.63
C LYS A 194 -10.33 -1.27 -6.12
N ILE A 195 -10.66 -1.12 -4.83
CA ILE A 195 -10.63 0.18 -4.16
C ILE A 195 -9.21 0.73 -4.19
N LEU A 196 -9.05 1.97 -4.68
CA LEU A 196 -7.77 2.67 -4.84
C LEU A 196 -6.77 1.86 -5.67
N TRP A 197 -7.21 1.24 -6.77
CA TRP A 197 -6.36 0.39 -7.60
C TRP A 197 -5.13 1.14 -8.13
N GLU A 198 -5.21 2.45 -8.28
CA GLU A 198 -4.11 3.32 -8.72
C GLU A 198 -2.94 3.36 -7.73
N LEU A 199 -3.16 2.94 -6.48
CA LEU A 199 -2.12 2.80 -5.45
C LEU A 199 -1.51 1.39 -5.40
N ILE A 200 -2.02 0.42 -6.16
CA ILE A 200 -1.48 -0.96 -6.19
C ILE A 200 -0.07 -0.96 -6.76
N GLU A 201 0.84 -1.71 -6.15
CA GLU A 201 2.21 -1.81 -6.67
C GLU A 201 2.27 -2.53 -8.03
N PRO A 202 3.26 -2.20 -8.88
CA PRO A 202 3.48 -2.90 -10.16
C PRO A 202 3.52 -4.43 -10.00
N THR A 203 3.00 -5.15 -10.99
CA THR A 203 2.85 -6.60 -10.97
C THR A 203 4.18 -7.31 -10.74
N GLU A 204 5.26 -6.83 -11.37
CA GLU A 204 6.61 -7.37 -11.26
C GLU A 204 7.12 -7.31 -9.82
N LYS A 205 6.90 -6.17 -9.15
CA LYS A 205 7.31 -5.96 -7.76
C LYS A 205 6.52 -6.84 -6.79
N ARG A 206 5.24 -7.08 -7.08
CA ARG A 206 4.39 -7.98 -6.28
C ARG A 206 4.83 -9.44 -6.46
N ILE A 207 5.11 -9.86 -7.69
CA ILE A 207 5.68 -11.18 -8.01
C ILE A 207 7.00 -11.41 -7.25
N GLU A 208 7.92 -10.45 -7.32
CA GLU A 208 9.21 -10.53 -6.63
C GLU A 208 9.04 -10.70 -5.12
N ARG A 209 8.16 -9.91 -4.48
CA ARG A 209 7.93 -10.02 -3.04
C ARG A 209 7.27 -11.33 -2.61
N VAL A 210 6.33 -11.84 -3.40
CA VAL A 210 5.71 -13.15 -3.15
C VAL A 210 6.78 -14.25 -3.25
N LYS A 211 7.61 -14.21 -4.29
CA LYS A 211 8.71 -15.15 -4.48
C LYS A 211 9.72 -15.08 -3.33
N GLU A 212 10.17 -13.88 -2.96
CA GLU A 212 11.08 -13.65 -1.85
C GLU A 212 10.53 -14.26 -0.55
N PHE A 213 9.26 -13.99 -0.23
CA PHE A 213 8.62 -14.51 0.97
C PHE A 213 8.53 -16.04 0.98
N LEU A 214 8.11 -16.65 -0.13
CA LEU A 214 7.95 -18.10 -0.24
C LEU A 214 9.29 -18.84 -0.11
N GLU A 215 10.31 -18.37 -0.82
CA GLU A 215 11.66 -18.93 -0.74
C GLU A 215 12.29 -18.74 0.65
N ASP A 216 11.91 -17.68 1.39
CA ASP A 216 12.36 -17.47 2.77
C ASP A 216 11.72 -18.46 3.75
N ILE A 217 10.40 -18.67 3.66
CA ILE A 217 9.69 -19.53 4.63
C ILE A 217 9.92 -21.01 4.36
N ASP A 218 10.13 -21.41 3.10
CA ASP A 218 10.46 -22.79 2.74
C ASP A 218 11.22 -22.85 1.40
N PRO A 219 12.56 -22.95 1.42
CA PRO A 219 13.34 -23.05 0.19
C PRO A 219 13.29 -24.43 -0.49
N SER A 220 12.60 -25.43 0.10
CA SER A 220 12.60 -26.80 -0.42
C SER A 220 11.63 -27.06 -1.59
N LEU A 221 10.73 -26.12 -1.86
CA LEU A 221 9.74 -26.22 -2.94
C LEU A 221 10.19 -25.48 -4.20
N ALA A 222 9.69 -25.93 -5.35
CA ALA A 222 9.75 -25.17 -6.59
C ALA A 222 8.62 -24.11 -6.61
N TYR A 223 8.97 -22.85 -6.85
CA TYR A 223 8.01 -21.75 -6.92
C TYR A 223 7.85 -21.22 -8.33
N ASP A 224 6.59 -21.06 -8.75
CA ASP A 224 6.23 -20.55 -10.07
C ASP A 224 5.21 -19.42 -9.90
N ILE A 225 5.68 -18.17 -9.97
CA ILE A 225 4.88 -16.98 -9.64
C ILE A 225 4.59 -16.26 -10.95
N VAL A 226 3.33 -16.29 -11.38
CA VAL A 226 2.91 -15.88 -12.72
C VAL A 226 1.91 -14.72 -12.64
N SER A 227 1.98 -13.78 -13.59
CA SER A 227 0.92 -12.78 -13.73
C SER A 227 -0.33 -13.41 -14.32
N ILE A 228 -1.50 -13.02 -13.82
CA ILE A 228 -2.79 -13.48 -14.34
C ILE A 228 -3.67 -12.30 -14.73
N ASN A 229 -4.26 -12.39 -15.92
CA ASN A 229 -5.15 -11.39 -16.49
C ASN A 229 -6.62 -11.84 -16.51
N ASP A 230 -6.89 -13.07 -16.05
CA ASP A 230 -8.21 -13.66 -15.93
C ASP A 230 -8.31 -14.48 -14.63
N MET A 231 -9.53 -14.87 -14.25
CA MET A 231 -9.80 -15.55 -12.99
C MET A 231 -9.32 -17.02 -12.92
N TYR A 232 -8.88 -17.59 -14.04
CA TYR A 232 -8.49 -18.99 -14.16
C TYR A 232 -6.96 -19.14 -14.20
N GLY A 233 -6.27 -18.23 -14.88
CA GLY A 233 -4.82 -18.29 -15.06
C GLY A 233 -4.37 -19.64 -15.66
N PRO A 234 -3.25 -20.23 -15.20
CA PRO A 234 -2.76 -21.49 -15.74
C PRO A 234 -3.61 -22.72 -15.36
N THR A 235 -4.53 -22.60 -14.38
CA THR A 235 -5.30 -23.75 -13.88
C THR A 235 -6.30 -24.29 -14.89
N LYS A 236 -6.68 -23.49 -15.89
CA LYS A 236 -7.59 -23.93 -16.96
C LYS A 236 -6.93 -24.86 -17.98
N ASP A 237 -5.60 -24.94 -18.00
CA ASP A 237 -4.84 -25.65 -19.04
C ASP A 237 -3.89 -26.71 -18.48
N ASP A 238 -3.34 -26.51 -17.28
CA ASP A 238 -2.35 -27.42 -16.69
C ASP A 238 -3.03 -28.61 -15.94
N PRO A 239 -2.87 -29.86 -16.42
CA PRO A 239 -3.42 -31.05 -15.77
C PRO A 239 -2.69 -31.45 -14.48
N SER A 240 -1.47 -30.93 -14.26
CA SER A 240 -0.61 -31.35 -13.14
C SER A 240 -1.07 -30.81 -11.79
N PHE A 241 -1.88 -29.74 -11.76
CA PHE A 241 -2.44 -29.19 -10.53
C PHE A 241 -3.42 -30.16 -9.87
N GLU A 242 -3.26 -30.35 -8.56
CA GLU A 242 -4.06 -31.27 -7.76
C GLU A 242 -4.95 -30.53 -6.76
N MET A 243 -4.55 -29.35 -6.30
CA MET A 243 -5.21 -28.61 -5.22
C MET A 243 -5.12 -27.10 -5.42
N ILE A 244 -6.22 -26.39 -5.14
CA ILE A 244 -6.28 -24.94 -5.04
C ILE A 244 -6.55 -24.48 -3.61
N VAL A 245 -5.82 -23.47 -3.15
CA VAL A 245 -6.09 -22.78 -1.89
C VAL A 245 -6.83 -21.48 -2.18
N VAL A 246 -7.97 -21.28 -1.52
CA VAL A 246 -8.83 -20.09 -1.66
C VAL A 246 -9.20 -19.52 -0.29
N SER A 247 -9.61 -18.26 -0.25
CA SER A 247 -10.26 -17.71 0.94
C SER A 247 -11.77 -17.92 0.87
N GLU A 248 -12.47 -17.75 1.99
CA GLU A 248 -13.95 -17.80 2.04
C GLU A 248 -14.62 -16.87 1.00
N GLU A 249 -14.01 -15.74 0.67
CA GLU A 249 -14.49 -14.82 -0.36
C GLU A 249 -14.29 -15.30 -1.79
N THR A 250 -13.29 -16.15 -2.03
CA THR A 250 -12.90 -16.58 -3.39
C THR A 250 -13.29 -18.02 -3.70
N VAL A 251 -14.07 -18.68 -2.83
CA VAL A 251 -14.65 -20.02 -3.05
C VAL A 251 -15.34 -20.13 -4.40
N ARG A 252 -16.21 -19.16 -4.72
CA ARG A 252 -16.92 -19.11 -6.03
C ARG A 252 -15.95 -19.07 -7.22
N GLY A 253 -14.76 -18.50 -7.05
CA GLY A 253 -13.70 -18.50 -8.06
C GLY A 253 -13.11 -19.90 -8.25
N GLY A 254 -12.84 -20.61 -7.16
CA GLY A 254 -12.41 -22.01 -7.16
C GLY A 254 -13.42 -22.94 -7.83
N ASP A 255 -14.71 -22.76 -7.54
CA ASP A 255 -15.79 -23.53 -8.18
C ASP A 255 -15.82 -23.32 -9.70
N LYS A 256 -15.74 -22.06 -10.16
CA LYS A 256 -15.67 -21.72 -11.59
C LYS A 256 -14.44 -22.31 -12.28
N ILE A 257 -13.29 -22.33 -11.61
CA ILE A 257 -12.09 -23.00 -12.11
C ILE A 257 -12.38 -24.49 -12.34
N ASN A 258 -12.97 -25.16 -11.35
CA ASN A 258 -13.31 -26.58 -11.45
C ASN A 258 -14.34 -26.87 -12.55
N GLU A 259 -15.33 -26.01 -12.76
CA GLU A 259 -16.26 -26.12 -13.88
C GLU A 259 -15.54 -26.06 -15.24
N VAL A 260 -14.63 -25.10 -15.42
CA VAL A 260 -13.85 -24.95 -16.66
C VAL A 260 -12.91 -26.14 -16.87
N ARG A 261 -12.27 -26.64 -15.81
CA ARG A 261 -11.42 -27.82 -15.86
C ARG A 261 -12.19 -29.05 -16.33
N VAL A 262 -13.37 -29.31 -15.76
CA VAL A 262 -14.23 -30.43 -16.18
C VAL A 262 -14.66 -30.29 -17.64
N LYS A 263 -15.05 -29.09 -18.09
CA LYS A 263 -15.40 -28.82 -19.49
C LYS A 263 -14.25 -29.10 -20.46
N LYS A 264 -13.00 -29.01 -19.99
CA LYS A 264 -11.78 -29.30 -20.75
C LYS A 264 -11.25 -30.73 -20.55
N GLY A 265 -11.98 -31.60 -19.83
CA GLY A 265 -11.54 -32.97 -19.56
C GLY A 265 -10.41 -33.08 -18.52
N LEU A 266 -10.21 -32.05 -17.70
CA LEU A 266 -9.22 -32.04 -16.61
C LEU A 266 -9.86 -32.45 -15.29
N ASN A 267 -9.05 -33.04 -14.39
CA ASN A 267 -9.48 -33.39 -13.04
C ASN A 267 -9.81 -32.13 -12.21
N LYS A 268 -10.83 -32.23 -11.36
CA LYS A 268 -11.11 -31.18 -10.37
C LYS A 268 -9.95 -31.04 -9.39
N LEU A 269 -9.68 -29.80 -9.00
CA LEU A 269 -8.76 -29.46 -7.92
C LEU A 269 -9.46 -29.71 -6.58
N ALA A 270 -8.77 -30.37 -5.66
CA ALA A 270 -9.14 -30.32 -4.25
C ALA A 270 -9.11 -28.86 -3.78
N MET A 271 -10.08 -28.44 -2.97
CA MET A 271 -10.20 -27.05 -2.55
C MET A 271 -10.02 -26.95 -1.04
N ASP A 272 -9.09 -26.11 -0.61
CA ASP A 272 -8.89 -25.75 0.80
C ASP A 272 -9.29 -24.30 0.99
N VAL A 273 -10.27 -24.09 1.86
CA VAL A 273 -10.89 -22.78 2.11
C VAL A 273 -10.38 -22.24 3.43
N ILE A 274 -9.76 -21.07 3.39
CA ILE A 274 -9.21 -20.41 4.57
C ILE A 274 -10.14 -19.28 5.01
N ARG A 275 -10.38 -19.23 6.33
CA ARG A 275 -11.08 -18.13 6.97
C ARG A 275 -10.27 -16.84 6.93
N LEU A 276 -10.94 -15.72 6.80
CA LEU A 276 -10.29 -14.42 6.80
C LEU A 276 -10.11 -13.93 8.24
N GLU A 277 -8.89 -13.52 8.57
CA GLU A 277 -8.57 -13.01 9.89
C GLU A 277 -9.03 -11.55 10.03
N ALA A 278 -9.64 -11.23 11.18
CA ALA A 278 -10.02 -9.87 11.52
C ALA A 278 -8.80 -8.94 11.56
N ASP A 279 -8.99 -7.71 11.10
CA ASP A 279 -8.04 -6.63 11.31
C ASP A 279 -8.37 -5.95 12.65
N PRO A 280 -7.55 -6.09 13.70
CA PRO A 280 -7.85 -5.52 15.02
C PRO A 280 -7.84 -3.99 15.04
N HIS A 281 -7.32 -3.35 13.98
CA HIS A 281 -7.15 -1.90 13.88
C HIS A 281 -8.02 -1.28 12.78
N TYR A 282 -9.05 -1.99 12.30
CA TYR A 282 -9.93 -1.48 11.26
C TYR A 282 -10.66 -0.19 11.68
N GLN A 283 -10.89 0.69 10.71
CA GLN A 283 -11.71 1.89 10.88
C GLN A 283 -13.08 1.71 10.23
N GLU A 284 -14.03 2.60 10.55
CA GLU A 284 -15.42 2.57 10.07
C GLU A 284 -15.57 2.45 8.53
N HIS A 285 -14.63 2.98 7.76
CA HIS A 285 -14.65 2.96 6.29
C HIS A 285 -13.79 1.84 5.67
N GLU A 286 -13.17 1.01 6.51
CA GLU A 286 -12.29 -0.10 6.15
C GLU A 286 -13.04 -1.43 6.25
N GLU A 287 -12.49 -2.48 5.63
CA GLU A 287 -12.98 -3.85 5.78
C GLU A 287 -12.63 -4.39 7.17
N GLU A 288 -13.50 -5.20 7.80
CA GLU A 288 -13.26 -5.77 9.15
C GLU A 288 -12.08 -6.75 9.21
N LYS A 289 -11.62 -7.24 8.05
CA LYS A 289 -10.56 -8.25 7.90
C LYS A 289 -9.25 -7.63 7.42
N LEU A 290 -8.16 -8.37 7.58
CA LEU A 290 -6.86 -7.99 7.01
C LEU A 290 -6.91 -8.04 5.48
N SER A 291 -6.83 -6.88 4.82
CA SER A 291 -6.91 -6.79 3.35
C SER A 291 -6.02 -5.71 2.75
N SER A 292 -5.58 -5.92 1.50
CA SER A 292 -4.83 -4.89 0.75
C SER A 292 -5.62 -3.59 0.60
N SER A 293 -6.96 -3.64 0.55
CA SER A 293 -7.80 -2.45 0.49
C SER A 293 -7.52 -1.54 1.69
N ASN A 294 -7.55 -2.09 2.91
CA ASN A 294 -7.26 -1.34 4.14
C ASN A 294 -5.85 -0.75 4.11
N TYR A 295 -4.85 -1.53 3.67
CA TYR A 295 -3.48 -1.02 3.54
C TYR A 295 -3.41 0.19 2.59
N ARG A 296 -4.09 0.14 1.44
CA ARG A 296 -4.15 1.28 0.51
C ARG A 296 -4.88 2.48 1.10
N MET A 297 -5.99 2.28 1.81
CA MET A 297 -6.68 3.37 2.51
C MET A 297 -5.77 4.03 3.55
N ARG A 298 -5.01 3.24 4.30
CA ARG A 298 -4.06 3.73 5.32
C ARG A 298 -2.85 4.46 4.75
N LEU A 299 -2.53 4.29 3.46
CA LEU A 299 -1.52 5.08 2.77
C LEU A 299 -1.98 6.51 2.51
N LEU A 300 -3.28 6.77 2.46
CA LEU A 300 -3.79 8.12 2.30
C LEU A 300 -3.35 9.00 3.48
N GLY A 301 -2.91 10.22 3.16
CA GLY A 301 -2.30 11.14 4.10
C GLY A 301 -0.90 10.72 4.58
N THR A 302 -0.30 9.66 4.06
CA THR A 302 1.14 9.39 4.24
C THR A 302 1.95 9.98 3.10
N ARG A 303 3.24 10.18 3.35
CA ARG A 303 4.20 10.53 2.31
C ARG A 303 4.61 9.28 1.53
N LEU A 304 4.19 9.23 0.26
CA LEU A 304 4.50 8.16 -0.69
C LEU A 304 5.86 8.35 -1.37
N LYS A 305 6.31 9.60 -1.51
CA LYS A 305 7.58 9.99 -2.15
C LYS A 305 8.23 11.12 -1.39
N ASP A 306 9.55 11.11 -1.29
CA ASP A 306 10.29 12.18 -0.61
C ASP A 306 10.15 13.53 -1.34
N PRO A 307 10.13 14.67 -0.60
CA PRO A 307 10.00 15.99 -1.20
C PRO A 307 11.25 16.37 -2.00
N VAL A 308 11.06 17.18 -3.06
CA VAL A 308 12.17 17.65 -3.89
C VAL A 308 12.62 19.03 -3.41
N ILE A 309 13.57 19.03 -2.48
CA ILE A 309 14.09 20.25 -1.83
C ILE A 309 15.29 20.86 -2.57
N LYS A 310 15.98 20.08 -3.41
CA LYS A 310 17.22 20.52 -4.06
C LYS A 310 17.02 21.88 -4.73
N ASP A 311 17.90 22.82 -4.40
CA ASP A 311 17.96 24.20 -4.91
C ASP A 311 16.82 25.15 -4.44
N LYS A 312 16.12 24.82 -3.35
CA LYS A 312 15.07 25.67 -2.74
C LYS A 312 15.33 25.99 -1.27
N PRO A 313 15.00 27.21 -0.80
CA PRO A 313 14.96 27.50 0.63
C PRO A 313 13.85 26.69 1.30
N LEU A 314 14.08 26.18 2.51
CA LEU A 314 13.08 25.37 3.22
C LEU A 314 11.83 26.18 3.63
N LYS A 315 11.97 27.50 3.81
CA LYS A 315 10.89 28.41 4.20
C LYS A 315 10.74 29.56 3.18
N PRO A 316 9.51 29.90 2.76
CA PRO A 316 8.26 29.21 3.10
C PRO A 316 8.19 27.81 2.45
N TYR A 317 7.64 26.84 3.17
CA TYR A 317 7.44 25.50 2.65
C TYR A 317 6.17 25.44 1.79
N ILE A 318 6.36 25.42 0.48
CA ILE A 318 5.30 25.41 -0.53
C ILE A 318 4.76 23.99 -0.78
N ILE A 319 3.49 23.78 -0.50
CA ILE A 319 2.71 22.59 -0.86
C ILE A 319 1.92 22.88 -2.13
N GLY A 320 2.15 22.12 -3.20
CA GLY A 320 1.32 22.19 -4.40
C GLY A 320 0.08 21.33 -4.22
N LEU A 321 -1.11 21.94 -4.10
CA LEU A 321 -2.38 21.22 -3.97
C LEU A 321 -3.07 21.10 -5.32
N THR A 322 -3.21 19.87 -5.80
CA THR A 322 -3.89 19.54 -7.06
C THR A 322 -4.87 18.38 -6.88
N GLY A 323 -5.47 17.92 -7.97
CA GLY A 323 -6.63 17.03 -7.91
C GLY A 323 -7.52 17.13 -9.15
N GLY A 324 -8.19 16.04 -9.48
CA GLY A 324 -9.19 16.01 -10.55
C GLY A 324 -10.41 16.92 -10.27
N ILE A 325 -11.26 17.09 -11.28
CA ILE A 325 -12.52 17.78 -11.14
C ILE A 325 -13.39 17.10 -10.08
N ALA A 326 -14.04 17.91 -9.23
CA ALA A 326 -14.89 17.47 -8.13
C ALA A 326 -14.20 16.57 -7.07
N SER A 327 -12.87 16.44 -7.08
CA SER A 327 -12.13 15.63 -6.09
C SER A 327 -12.02 16.27 -4.70
N GLY A 328 -12.59 17.46 -4.49
CA GLY A 328 -12.65 18.12 -3.18
C GLY A 328 -11.43 18.96 -2.79
N LYS A 329 -10.55 19.31 -3.76
CA LYS A 329 -9.36 20.17 -3.55
C LYS A 329 -9.61 21.38 -2.64
N SER A 330 -10.60 22.21 -2.95
CA SER A 330 -10.85 23.43 -2.20
C SER A 330 -11.30 23.16 -0.76
N SER A 331 -11.98 22.02 -0.50
CA SER A 331 -12.27 21.58 0.87
C SER A 331 -11.01 21.17 1.64
N VAL A 332 -10.06 20.51 0.96
CA VAL A 332 -8.75 20.17 1.53
C VAL A 332 -7.91 21.43 1.78
N GLY A 333 -7.93 22.39 0.86
CA GLY A 333 -7.25 23.69 1.00
C GLY A 333 -7.75 24.47 2.23
N GLU A 334 -9.07 24.60 2.42
CA GLU A 334 -9.63 25.25 3.62
C GLU A 334 -9.29 24.51 4.92
N LYS A 335 -9.26 23.18 4.90
CA LYS A 335 -8.85 22.39 6.07
C LYS A 335 -7.37 22.61 6.42
N LEU A 336 -6.49 22.72 5.44
CA LEU A 336 -5.07 23.05 5.66
C LEU A 336 -4.89 24.48 6.18
N LYS A 337 -5.70 25.42 5.68
CA LYS A 337 -5.73 26.79 6.19
C LYS A 337 -6.10 26.83 7.67
N ASN A 338 -7.10 26.06 8.09
CA ASN A 338 -7.49 25.92 9.50
C ASN A 338 -6.41 25.29 10.39
N LEU A 339 -5.46 24.55 9.80
CA LEU A 339 -4.29 24.00 10.51
C LEU A 339 -3.11 24.97 10.60
N GLY A 340 -3.23 26.16 9.99
CA GLY A 340 -2.23 27.24 10.06
C GLY A 340 -1.43 27.48 8.78
N ALA A 341 -1.78 26.83 7.67
CA ALA A 341 -1.18 27.16 6.38
C ALA A 341 -1.80 28.41 5.76
N ALA A 342 -1.03 29.15 4.95
CA ALA A 342 -1.62 30.13 4.04
C ALA A 342 -2.11 29.45 2.76
N LEU A 343 -3.09 30.05 2.07
CA LEU A 343 -3.63 29.50 0.82
C LEU A 343 -3.52 30.51 -0.32
N VAL A 344 -2.82 30.13 -1.38
CA VAL A 344 -2.74 30.86 -2.65
C VAL A 344 -3.53 30.06 -3.69
N ASN A 345 -4.69 30.59 -4.09
CA ASN A 345 -5.57 29.94 -5.06
C ASN A 345 -5.27 30.47 -6.47
N CYS A 346 -4.60 29.67 -7.29
CA CYS A 346 -4.21 30.06 -8.65
C CYS A 346 -5.40 30.20 -9.60
N ASP A 347 -6.50 29.46 -9.37
CA ASP A 347 -7.70 29.58 -10.18
C ASP A 347 -8.40 30.93 -9.94
N LYS A 348 -8.39 31.42 -8.70
CA LYS A 348 -8.84 32.78 -8.34
C LYS A 348 -7.93 33.85 -8.93
N ILE A 349 -6.61 33.68 -8.83
CA ILE A 349 -5.64 34.60 -9.44
C ILE A 349 -5.88 34.71 -10.95
N ALA A 350 -6.10 33.58 -11.63
CA ALA A 350 -6.42 33.58 -13.05
C ALA A 350 -7.68 34.40 -13.34
N HIS A 351 -8.73 34.26 -12.53
CA HIS A 351 -9.96 35.05 -12.68
C HIS A 351 -9.71 36.55 -12.50
N ASP A 352 -8.92 36.94 -11.49
CA ASP A 352 -8.62 38.33 -11.19
C ASP A 352 -7.76 38.98 -12.29
N LEU A 353 -6.83 38.22 -12.88
CA LEU A 353 -5.99 38.69 -13.99
C LEU A 353 -6.74 38.85 -15.31
N TYR A 354 -7.96 38.32 -15.42
CA TYR A 354 -8.82 38.48 -16.60
C TYR A 354 -9.70 39.74 -16.52
N ALA A 355 -9.62 40.50 -15.43
CA ALA A 355 -10.35 41.76 -15.30
C ALA A 355 -9.79 42.85 -16.24
N PRO A 356 -10.61 43.79 -16.73
CA PRO A 356 -10.16 44.91 -17.53
C PRO A 356 -8.99 45.66 -16.89
N GLY A 357 -7.98 46.01 -17.71
CA GLY A 357 -6.76 46.70 -17.26
C GLY A 357 -5.70 45.80 -16.63
N LYS A 358 -5.91 44.47 -16.58
CA LYS A 358 -4.90 43.50 -16.13
C LYS A 358 -4.13 42.88 -17.30
N LEU A 359 -2.96 42.31 -16.99
CA LEU A 359 -2.06 41.76 -17.99
C LEU A 359 -2.71 40.67 -18.85
N CYS A 360 -3.36 39.67 -18.24
CA CYS A 360 -3.99 38.59 -19.00
C CYS A 360 -5.19 39.08 -19.83
N PHE A 361 -5.94 40.08 -19.37
CA PHE A 361 -7.00 40.70 -20.17
C PHE A 361 -6.45 41.24 -21.49
N ASN A 362 -5.40 42.06 -21.44
CA ASN A 362 -4.80 42.64 -22.65
C ASN A 362 -4.26 41.55 -23.59
N ILE A 363 -3.53 40.58 -23.03
CA ILE A 363 -2.99 39.43 -23.78
C ILE A 363 -4.10 38.66 -24.51
N ILE A 364 -5.23 38.39 -23.83
CA ILE A 364 -6.35 37.64 -24.41
C ILE A 364 -7.01 38.45 -25.53
N VAL A 365 -7.30 39.73 -25.31
CA VAL A 365 -7.95 40.58 -26.31
C VAL A 365 -7.08 40.76 -27.55
N GLU A 366 -5.77 40.96 -27.38
CA GLU A 366 -4.81 41.07 -28.49
C GLU A 366 -4.74 39.79 -29.34
N ASN A 367 -4.85 38.61 -28.71
CA ASN A 367 -4.66 37.33 -29.39
C ASN A 367 -5.92 36.67 -29.92
N PHE A 368 -7.07 36.94 -29.31
CA PHE A 368 -8.36 36.31 -29.64
C PHE A 368 -9.42 37.33 -30.13
N GLY A 369 -9.08 38.62 -30.12
CA GLY A 369 -9.91 39.71 -30.64
C GLY A 369 -11.04 40.12 -29.70
N ASN A 370 -11.69 41.26 -30.02
CA ASN A 370 -12.76 41.84 -29.20
C ASN A 370 -14.02 40.97 -29.09
N ASN A 371 -14.17 39.95 -29.95
CA ASN A 371 -15.32 39.04 -29.94
C ASN A 371 -15.38 38.16 -28.68
N VAL A 372 -14.31 38.14 -27.87
CA VAL A 372 -14.27 37.46 -26.57
C VAL A 372 -14.69 38.38 -25.42
N LEU A 373 -15.17 39.58 -25.69
CA LEU A 373 -15.69 40.52 -24.70
C LEU A 373 -17.21 40.47 -24.63
N ASN A 374 -17.77 40.61 -23.43
CA ASN A 374 -19.19 40.85 -23.23
C ASN A 374 -19.52 42.35 -23.42
N GLN A 375 -20.80 42.70 -23.31
CA GLN A 375 -21.26 44.09 -23.47
C GLN A 375 -20.69 45.05 -22.42
N ASP A 376 -20.31 44.53 -21.25
CA ASP A 376 -19.73 45.29 -20.15
C ASP A 376 -18.19 45.46 -20.27
N GLY A 377 -17.59 44.95 -21.35
CA GLY A 377 -16.14 45.03 -21.60
C GLY A 377 -15.28 44.03 -20.83
N PHE A 378 -15.88 43.01 -20.20
CA PHE A 378 -15.18 41.91 -19.53
C PHE A 378 -15.00 40.72 -20.48
N ILE A 379 -14.03 39.84 -20.20
CA ILE A 379 -13.88 38.58 -20.94
C ILE A 379 -15.14 37.71 -20.80
N ASP A 380 -15.84 37.48 -21.91
CA ASP A 380 -16.86 36.45 -22.02
C ASP A 380 -16.19 35.07 -22.11
N ARG A 381 -16.15 34.38 -20.97
CA ARG A 381 -15.57 33.05 -20.85
C ARG A 381 -16.30 31.99 -21.67
N LYS A 382 -17.60 32.17 -21.95
CA LYS A 382 -18.33 31.26 -22.83
C LYS A 382 -17.89 31.45 -24.27
N ALA A 383 -17.74 32.70 -24.72
CA ALA A 383 -17.23 33.01 -26.05
C ALA A 383 -15.79 32.53 -26.24
N LEU A 384 -14.89 32.86 -25.30
CA LEU A 384 -13.51 32.38 -25.31
C LEU A 384 -13.44 30.84 -25.26
N GLY A 385 -14.25 30.22 -24.39
CA GLY A 385 -14.36 28.77 -24.26
C GLY A 385 -14.74 28.07 -25.57
N LYS A 386 -15.65 28.63 -26.36
CA LYS A 386 -16.01 28.08 -27.68
C LYS A 386 -14.85 28.11 -28.68
N ILE A 387 -13.93 29.06 -28.55
CA ILE A 387 -12.74 29.13 -29.40
C ILE A 387 -11.72 28.09 -28.93
N VAL A 388 -11.39 28.08 -27.65
CA VAL A 388 -10.26 27.29 -27.14
C VAL A 388 -10.60 25.82 -26.89
N PHE A 389 -11.83 25.48 -26.48
CA PHE A 389 -12.17 24.08 -26.20
C PHE A 389 -12.48 23.25 -27.46
N ASN A 390 -12.67 23.91 -28.61
CA ASN A 390 -12.86 23.25 -29.90
C ASN A 390 -11.55 23.13 -30.71
N ASP A 391 -10.48 23.79 -30.28
CA ASP A 391 -9.19 23.80 -30.97
C ASP A 391 -8.04 23.67 -29.95
N LYS A 392 -7.38 22.51 -29.98
CA LYS A 392 -6.26 22.20 -29.08
C LYS A 392 -5.11 23.21 -29.22
N ALA A 393 -4.81 23.68 -30.44
CA ALA A 393 -3.74 24.65 -30.67
C ALA A 393 -4.09 26.02 -30.07
N GLN A 394 -5.37 26.42 -30.10
CA GLN A 394 -5.82 27.66 -29.46
C GLN A 394 -5.81 27.55 -27.94
N LEU A 395 -6.15 26.39 -27.38
CA LEU A 395 -6.03 26.15 -25.94
C LEU A 395 -4.57 26.20 -25.47
N GLU A 396 -3.66 25.55 -26.20
CA GLU A 396 -2.23 25.61 -25.92
C GLU A 396 -1.69 27.04 -26.04
N LYS A 397 -2.11 27.79 -27.08
CA LYS A 397 -1.78 29.20 -27.24
C LYS A 397 -2.25 30.03 -26.05
N LEU A 398 -3.52 29.91 -25.64
CA LEU A 398 -4.05 30.62 -24.47
C LEU A 398 -3.21 30.29 -23.23
N ASN A 399 -3.04 29.01 -22.92
CA ASN A 399 -2.35 28.53 -21.74
C ASN A 399 -0.89 29.03 -21.67
N SER A 400 -0.13 28.93 -22.77
CA SER A 400 1.26 29.40 -22.84
C SER A 400 1.41 30.90 -22.60
N LEU A 401 0.37 31.69 -22.93
CA LEU A 401 0.35 33.13 -22.70
C LEU A 401 -0.06 33.48 -21.26
N VAL A 402 -1.06 32.80 -20.70
CA VAL A 402 -1.63 33.18 -19.38
C VAL A 402 -0.92 32.53 -18.19
N TRP A 403 -0.45 31.29 -18.32
CA TRP A 403 0.12 30.55 -17.19
C TRP A 403 1.38 31.19 -16.60
N PRO A 404 2.32 31.75 -17.39
CA PRO A 404 3.47 32.45 -16.83
C PRO A 404 3.06 33.63 -15.93
N ALA A 405 2.10 34.45 -16.37
CA ALA A 405 1.60 35.59 -15.60
C ALA A 405 0.88 35.16 -14.31
N ILE A 406 0.10 34.09 -14.36
CA ILE A 406 -0.56 33.52 -13.16
C ILE A 406 0.48 33.03 -12.16
N LEU A 407 1.53 32.34 -12.63
CA LEU A 407 2.57 31.82 -11.77
C LEU A 407 3.39 32.94 -11.11
N GLU A 408 3.71 34.01 -11.85
CA GLU A 408 4.41 35.17 -11.31
C GLU A 408 3.58 35.88 -10.23
N GLN A 409 2.28 36.04 -10.46
CA GLN A 409 1.37 36.60 -9.46
C GLN A 409 1.23 35.68 -8.23
N ALA A 410 1.21 34.36 -8.43
CA ALA A 410 1.18 33.40 -7.33
C ALA A 410 2.46 33.46 -6.48
N LYS A 411 3.64 33.55 -7.11
CA LYS A 411 4.92 33.76 -6.41
C LYS A 411 4.93 35.06 -5.60
N THR A 412 4.41 36.14 -6.19
CA THR A 412 4.27 37.42 -5.50
C THR A 412 3.40 37.30 -4.24
N GLU A 413 2.27 36.58 -4.32
CA GLU A 413 1.41 36.36 -3.15
C GLU A 413 2.06 35.43 -2.12
N ILE A 414 2.79 34.40 -2.55
CA ILE A 414 3.59 33.53 -1.67
C ILE A 414 4.61 34.36 -0.87
N ASP A 415 5.37 35.23 -1.54
CA ASP A 415 6.38 36.07 -0.89
C ASP A 415 5.75 37.06 0.10
N LYS A 416 4.59 37.61 -0.24
CA LYS A 416 3.81 38.48 0.65
C LYS A 416 3.35 37.73 1.90
N LEU A 417 2.72 36.57 1.75
CA LEU A 417 2.26 35.75 2.87
C LEU A 417 3.42 35.29 3.75
N TYR A 418 4.57 35.00 3.16
CA TYR A 418 5.76 34.67 3.94
C TYR A 418 6.23 35.85 4.80
N LYS A 419 6.23 37.08 4.27
CA LYS A 419 6.52 38.29 5.03
C LYS A 419 5.51 38.57 6.15
N GLU A 420 4.26 38.10 5.99
CA GLU A 420 3.22 38.14 7.02
C GLU A 420 3.39 37.04 8.10
N GLY A 421 4.39 36.16 7.97
CA GLY A 421 4.79 35.18 8.98
C GLY A 421 4.33 33.74 8.71
N TYR A 422 3.71 33.46 7.56
CA TYR A 422 3.29 32.09 7.23
C TYR A 422 4.48 31.23 6.78
N GLU A 423 4.81 30.20 7.56
CA GLU A 423 5.92 29.29 7.22
C GLU A 423 5.55 28.19 6.22
N ILE A 424 4.26 27.84 6.11
CA ILE A 424 3.75 26.81 5.20
C ILE A 424 2.68 27.45 4.33
N ILE A 425 2.83 27.33 3.01
CA ILE A 425 1.93 27.95 2.04
C ILE A 425 1.44 26.88 1.06
N VAL A 426 0.13 26.80 0.87
CA VAL A 426 -0.52 25.91 -0.08
C VAL A 426 -0.79 26.67 -1.37
N MET A 427 -0.19 26.22 -2.47
CA MET A 427 -0.49 26.70 -3.83
C MET A 427 -1.50 25.76 -4.47
N GLU A 428 -2.78 26.15 -4.48
CA GLU A 428 -3.88 25.36 -5.05
C GLU A 428 -4.06 25.68 -6.53
N ALA A 429 -3.95 24.68 -7.40
CA ALA A 429 -4.19 24.81 -8.84
C ALA A 429 -4.73 23.53 -9.47
N ALA A 430 -5.82 23.64 -10.25
CA ALA A 430 -6.34 22.51 -11.02
C ALA A 430 -5.39 22.09 -12.16
N VAL A 431 -4.57 23.02 -12.66
CA VAL A 431 -3.63 22.81 -13.79
C VAL A 431 -2.18 22.58 -13.35
N LEU A 432 -1.94 22.35 -12.05
CA LEU A 432 -0.59 22.31 -11.47
C LEU A 432 0.39 21.40 -12.24
N ILE A 433 -0.09 20.22 -12.65
CA ILE A 433 0.70 19.22 -13.39
C ILE A 433 0.92 19.68 -14.83
N GLN A 434 -0.16 20.03 -15.53
CA GLN A 434 -0.14 20.40 -16.95
C GLN A 434 0.65 21.68 -17.20
N ALA A 435 0.63 22.62 -16.26
CA ALA A 435 1.34 23.88 -16.33
C ALA A 435 2.82 23.79 -15.90
N GLY A 436 3.29 22.62 -15.46
CA GLY A 436 4.69 22.41 -15.04
C GLY A 436 5.05 23.11 -13.73
N TRP A 437 4.07 23.50 -12.93
CA TRP A 437 4.26 24.29 -11.70
C TRP A 437 4.72 23.44 -10.50
N LEU A 438 4.80 22.11 -10.66
CA LEU A 438 5.34 21.20 -9.65
C LEU A 438 6.74 21.60 -9.19
N SER A 439 7.55 22.14 -10.11
CA SER A 439 8.93 22.59 -9.85
C SER A 439 9.03 23.72 -8.83
N VAL A 440 7.96 24.49 -8.62
CA VAL A 440 7.89 25.59 -7.64
C VAL A 440 7.58 25.09 -6.23
N CYS A 441 7.02 23.89 -6.12
CA CYS A 441 6.61 23.30 -4.86
C CYS A 441 7.73 22.44 -4.25
N HIS A 442 7.70 22.25 -2.94
CA HIS A 442 8.56 21.29 -2.24
C HIS A 442 7.92 19.91 -2.23
N GLU A 443 6.60 19.88 -2.01
CA GLU A 443 5.79 18.68 -1.88
C GLU A 443 4.46 18.86 -2.62
N ILE A 444 4.00 17.82 -3.32
CA ILE A 444 2.76 17.80 -4.09
C ILE A 444 1.72 16.97 -3.36
N TRP A 445 0.58 17.57 -3.08
CA TRP A 445 -0.58 16.92 -2.47
C TRP A 445 -1.68 16.82 -3.52
N THR A 446 -2.20 15.62 -3.76
CA THR A 446 -3.30 15.42 -4.70
C THR A 446 -4.55 14.88 -4.04
N CYS A 447 -5.71 15.37 -4.49
CA CYS A 447 -7.02 14.90 -4.08
C CYS A 447 -7.63 13.99 -5.15
N ILE A 448 -8.01 12.77 -4.77
CA ILE A 448 -8.58 11.77 -5.69
C ILE A 448 -9.94 11.24 -5.22
N ILE A 449 -10.76 10.87 -6.19
CA ILE A 449 -12.00 10.10 -6.05
C ILE A 449 -12.13 9.17 -7.26
N PRO A 450 -12.91 8.07 -7.19
CA PRO A 450 -13.23 7.26 -8.36
C PRO A 450 -13.83 8.11 -9.48
N LYS A 451 -13.58 7.71 -10.73
CA LYS A 451 -14.03 8.43 -11.93
C LYS A 451 -15.55 8.58 -11.96
N GLU A 452 -16.25 7.52 -11.59
CA GLU A 452 -17.71 7.44 -11.55
C GLU A 452 -18.28 8.44 -10.53
N GLU A 453 -17.63 8.58 -9.38
CA GLU A 453 -17.99 9.56 -8.36
C GLU A 453 -17.70 11.00 -8.84
N ALA A 454 -16.58 11.22 -9.55
CA ALA A 454 -16.29 12.53 -10.13
C ALA A 454 -17.35 12.95 -11.15
N ILE A 455 -17.77 12.02 -12.04
CA ILE A 455 -18.85 12.25 -13.01
C ILE A 455 -20.14 12.63 -12.29
N LYS A 456 -20.54 11.83 -11.29
CA LYS A 456 -21.75 12.09 -10.48
C LYS A 456 -21.72 13.48 -9.85
N ARG A 457 -20.64 13.84 -9.15
CA ARG A 457 -20.50 15.16 -8.50
C ARG A 457 -20.52 16.31 -9.51
N VAL A 458 -19.94 16.12 -10.70
CA VAL A 458 -19.95 17.15 -11.76
C VAL A 458 -21.36 17.34 -12.30
N MET A 459 -22.11 16.27 -12.54
CA MET A 459 -23.50 16.36 -12.98
C MET A 459 -24.36 17.11 -11.95
N GLU A 460 -24.30 16.71 -10.68
CA GLU A 460 -25.08 17.32 -9.59
C GLU A 460 -24.74 18.80 -9.40
N ARG A 461 -23.45 19.16 -9.41
CA ARG A 461 -23.00 20.53 -9.17
C ARG A 461 -23.24 21.48 -10.34
N ASN A 462 -23.11 20.98 -11.58
CA ASN A 462 -23.10 21.82 -12.78
C ASN A 462 -24.35 21.66 -13.68
N GLY A 463 -25.27 20.74 -13.34
CA GLY A 463 -26.48 20.49 -14.13
C GLY A 463 -26.18 19.93 -15.53
N LEU A 464 -25.12 19.13 -15.65
CA LEU A 464 -24.64 18.59 -16.93
C LEU A 464 -25.20 17.20 -17.20
N THR A 465 -25.26 16.83 -18.48
CA THR A 465 -25.50 15.44 -18.89
C THR A 465 -24.30 14.55 -18.52
N GLU A 466 -24.52 13.24 -18.43
CA GLU A 466 -23.46 12.27 -18.14
C GLU A 466 -22.33 12.33 -19.19
N SER A 467 -22.68 12.48 -20.48
CA SER A 467 -21.70 12.58 -21.57
C SER A 467 -20.81 13.82 -21.44
N GLU A 468 -21.39 14.98 -21.12
CA GLU A 468 -20.64 16.22 -20.89
C GLU A 468 -19.76 16.13 -19.64
N ALA A 469 -20.28 15.55 -18.55
CA ALA A 469 -19.53 15.35 -17.32
C ALA A 469 -18.34 14.40 -17.55
N LYS A 470 -18.56 13.28 -18.24
CA LYS A 470 -17.52 12.32 -18.61
C LYS A 470 -16.42 12.96 -19.46
N SER A 471 -16.81 13.71 -20.50
CA SER A 471 -15.86 14.44 -21.35
C SER A 471 -14.97 15.39 -20.54
N ARG A 472 -15.54 16.10 -19.55
CA ARG A 472 -14.77 17.00 -18.67
C ARG A 472 -13.82 16.28 -17.73
N VAL A 473 -14.24 15.12 -17.19
CA VAL A 473 -13.37 14.30 -16.34
C VAL A 473 -12.22 13.71 -17.15
N GLU A 474 -12.49 13.26 -18.37
CA GLU A 474 -11.49 12.65 -19.27
C GLU A 474 -10.50 13.67 -19.87
N ALA A 475 -10.88 14.95 -19.94
CA ALA A 475 -9.97 16.01 -20.38
C ALA A 475 -8.89 16.37 -19.35
N GLN A 476 -8.97 15.84 -18.12
CA GLN A 476 -8.01 16.10 -17.05
C GLN A 476 -7.08 14.90 -16.82
N PRO A 477 -5.89 15.12 -16.21
CA PRO A 477 -5.01 14.04 -15.81
C PRO A 477 -5.75 13.00 -14.98
N SER A 478 -5.54 11.74 -15.32
CA SER A 478 -6.08 10.59 -14.60
C SER A 478 -5.60 10.55 -13.15
N ASN A 479 -6.30 9.80 -12.28
CA ASN A 479 -5.84 9.56 -10.91
C ASN A 479 -4.41 8.97 -10.89
N THR A 480 -4.10 8.06 -11.82
CA THR A 480 -2.76 7.48 -11.95
C THR A 480 -1.69 8.53 -12.21
N GLU A 481 -1.92 9.44 -13.16
CA GLU A 481 -0.98 10.55 -13.44
C GLU A 481 -0.83 11.46 -12.23
N GLN A 482 -1.95 11.80 -11.57
CA GLN A 482 -1.93 12.63 -10.37
C GLN A 482 -1.14 12.01 -9.21
N ILE A 483 -1.36 10.71 -8.94
CA ILE A 483 -0.63 9.97 -7.90
C ILE A 483 0.85 9.86 -8.26
N ASN A 484 1.19 9.67 -9.54
CA ASN A 484 2.57 9.61 -9.99
C ASN A 484 3.32 10.93 -9.80
N SER A 485 2.64 12.08 -9.86
CA SER A 485 3.22 13.38 -9.55
C SER A 485 3.17 13.77 -8.06
N ALA A 486 2.44 13.01 -7.23
CA ALA A 486 2.19 13.37 -5.84
C ALA A 486 3.20 12.77 -4.85
N ASN A 487 3.48 13.53 -3.80
CA ASN A 487 4.14 13.07 -2.59
C ASN A 487 3.13 12.56 -1.56
N VAL A 488 1.97 13.21 -1.46
CA VAL A 488 0.87 12.84 -0.56
C VAL A 488 -0.42 12.74 -1.36
N VAL A 489 -1.21 11.71 -1.08
CA VAL A 489 -2.52 11.48 -1.70
C VAL A 489 -3.59 11.54 -0.62
N VAL A 490 -4.66 12.29 -0.87
CA VAL A 490 -5.85 12.40 -0.03
C VAL A 490 -7.06 11.98 -0.85
N SER A 491 -7.99 11.25 -0.25
CA SER A 491 -9.28 10.96 -0.89
C SER A 491 -10.43 11.61 -0.15
N THR A 492 -11.37 12.17 -0.93
CA THR A 492 -12.62 12.75 -0.44
C THR A 492 -13.82 11.85 -0.76
N MET A 493 -13.58 10.55 -0.96
CA MET A 493 -14.63 9.57 -1.28
C MET A 493 -15.58 9.31 -0.10
N TRP A 494 -15.03 9.22 1.11
CA TRP A 494 -15.79 8.93 2.33
C TRP A 494 -16.23 10.22 3.05
N SER A 495 -16.69 10.07 4.29
CA SER A 495 -17.16 11.18 5.11
C SER A 495 -16.09 12.26 5.36
N HIS A 496 -16.56 13.47 5.69
CA HIS A 496 -15.68 14.60 6.02
C HIS A 496 -14.72 14.30 7.18
N SER A 497 -15.12 13.46 8.14
CA SER A 497 -14.28 13.06 9.27
C SER A 497 -13.13 12.15 8.81
N VAL A 498 -13.38 11.23 7.87
CA VAL A 498 -12.34 10.38 7.27
C VAL A 498 -11.32 11.23 6.52
N THR A 499 -11.78 12.17 5.68
CA THR A 499 -10.87 13.10 5.00
C THR A 499 -10.08 13.96 5.99
N GLN A 500 -10.70 14.43 7.08
CA GLN A 500 -10.00 15.20 8.12
C GLN A 500 -8.87 14.39 8.76
N LYS A 501 -9.09 13.11 9.06
CA LYS A 501 -8.05 12.22 9.62
C LYS A 501 -6.86 12.07 8.67
N GLN A 502 -7.11 11.94 7.36
CA GLN A 502 -6.04 11.86 6.36
C GLN A 502 -5.21 13.16 6.31
N ILE A 503 -5.88 14.32 6.32
CA ILE A 503 -5.20 15.63 6.29
C ILE A 503 -4.40 15.85 7.57
N GLN A 504 -4.98 15.54 8.74
CA GLN A 504 -4.28 15.67 10.01
C GLN A 504 -3.03 14.81 10.05
N LYS A 505 -3.13 13.55 9.61
CA LYS A 505 -2.00 12.64 9.50
C LYS A 505 -0.90 13.20 8.60
N ALA A 506 -1.25 13.74 7.44
CA ALA A 506 -0.30 14.33 6.51
C ALA A 506 0.37 15.59 7.11
N TRP A 507 -0.41 16.43 7.80
CA TRP A 507 0.08 17.62 8.47
C TRP A 507 1.07 17.29 9.59
N ASP A 508 0.76 16.32 10.44
CA ASP A 508 1.63 15.92 11.56
C ASP A 508 2.96 15.34 11.06
N LEU A 509 2.90 14.53 9.98
CA LEU A 509 4.09 14.01 9.31
C LEU A 509 4.93 15.14 8.70
N LEU A 510 4.30 16.14 8.08
CA LEU A 510 4.99 17.32 7.55
C LEU A 510 5.65 18.13 8.68
N LYS A 511 4.94 18.42 9.77
CA LYS A 511 5.49 19.16 10.91
C LYS A 511 6.68 18.42 11.53
N THR A 512 6.57 17.09 11.69
CA THR A 512 7.67 16.24 12.16
C THR A 512 8.87 16.31 11.23
N TYR A 513 8.62 16.29 9.92
CA TYR A 513 9.66 16.41 8.91
C TYR A 513 10.37 17.76 9.00
N LEU A 514 9.63 18.87 9.00
CA LEU A 514 10.21 20.23 9.07
C LEU A 514 10.97 20.51 10.37
N ALA A 515 10.50 19.94 11.49
CA ALA A 515 11.19 20.06 12.78
C ALA A 515 12.62 19.49 12.72
N ARG A 516 12.83 18.38 12.01
CA ARG A 516 14.17 17.76 11.87
C ARG A 516 15.18 18.67 11.17
N TYR A 517 14.73 19.52 10.26
CA TYR A 517 15.59 20.48 9.55
C TYR A 517 15.76 21.82 10.28
N SER A 518 14.96 22.07 11.31
CA SER A 518 15.12 23.27 12.16
C SER A 518 16.09 23.01 13.32
N SER A 519 16.42 21.74 13.59
CA SER A 519 17.35 21.30 14.65
C SER A 519 18.75 20.95 14.14
N SER A 520 19.00 21.15 12.83
CA SER A 520 20.27 20.97 12.13
C SER A 520 20.72 22.31 11.59
#